data_AF-A0A8C4WY94-F1
#
_entry.id   AF-A0A8C4WY94-F1
#
_cell.length_a   1.000
_cell.length_b   1.000
_cell.length_c   1.000
_cell.angle_alpha   90.00
_cell.angle_beta   90.00
_cell.angle_gamma   90.00
#
_symmetry.space_group_name_H-M   'P 1'
#
loop_
_entity.id
_entity.type
_entity.pdbx_description
1 polymer ?
#
loop_
_entity_poly.entity_id
_entity_poly.type
_entity_poly.pdbx_seq_one_letter_code
_entity_poly.pdbx_strand_id
1 'polypeptide(L)'
;MEKENRRLRERLRREFGDTVRQLVAFVRKRDLRVHAHKHVVDEQNAAKAKKLQENMLQQRLERAKLQTESREKGWANLEQELQDIEARCRMEFGLVGTGPQWDSDGSEEVIEYDFYCVACIKNFKSSKACVHLPGLIWGTGLGLCLLRVGSLKQGIV
;
A
#
# COMPACT_ATOMS: atom_id res chain seq x y z
N MET A 1 -28.03 46.97 -34.23
CA MET A 1 -26.90 47.90 -34.46
C MET A 1 -26.02 48.10 -33.23
N GLU A 2 -26.49 48.68 -32.11
CA GLU A 2 -25.61 49.00 -30.96
C GLU A 2 -24.87 47.79 -30.36
N LYS A 3 -25.54 46.64 -30.26
CA LYS A 3 -24.95 45.38 -29.78
C LYS A 3 -23.82 44.85 -30.69
N GLU A 4 -23.97 45.00 -32.00
CA GLU A 4 -22.96 44.59 -32.98
C GLU A 4 -21.76 45.53 -32.96
N ASN A 5 -22.00 46.83 -32.85
CA ASN A 5 -20.95 47.84 -32.67
C ASN A 5 -20.13 47.58 -31.39
N ARG A 6 -20.79 47.16 -30.30
CA ARG A 6 -20.10 46.77 -29.06
C ARG A 6 -19.22 45.55 -29.26
N ARG A 7 -19.72 44.51 -29.92
CA ARG A 7 -18.97 43.28 -30.26
C ARG A 7 -17.76 43.58 -31.13
N LEU A 8 -17.90 44.45 -32.14
CA LEU A 8 -16.79 44.87 -33.00
C LEU A 8 -15.70 45.59 -32.20
N ARG A 9 -16.08 46.53 -31.31
CA ARG A 9 -15.12 47.22 -30.44
C ARG A 9 -14.41 46.28 -29.47
N GLU A 10 -15.10 45.26 -28.96
CA GLU A 10 -14.48 44.24 -28.10
C GLU A 10 -13.53 43.33 -28.87
N ARG A 11 -13.92 42.91 -30.08
CA ARG A 11 -13.07 42.11 -30.97
C ARG A 11 -11.78 42.85 -31.31
N LEU A 12 -11.87 44.10 -31.78
CA LEU A 12 -10.71 44.91 -32.12
C LEU A 12 -9.78 45.14 -30.93
N ARG A 13 -10.34 45.32 -29.72
CA ARG A 13 -9.53 45.42 -28.49
C ARG A 13 -8.76 44.14 -28.19
N ARG A 14 -9.37 42.97 -28.41
CA ARG A 14 -8.70 41.66 -28.23
C ARG A 14 -7.61 41.45 -29.28
N GLU A 15 -7.94 41.69 -30.54
CA GLU A 15 -7.00 41.56 -31.67
C GLU A 15 -5.79 42.47 -31.48
N PHE A 16 -5.98 43.71 -31.05
CA PHE A 16 -4.87 44.61 -30.71
C PHE A 16 -4.02 44.08 -29.55
N GLY A 17 -4.64 43.54 -28.49
CA GLY A 17 -3.90 42.91 -27.40
C GLY A 17 -3.06 41.71 -27.86
N ASP A 18 -3.60 40.92 -28.78
CA ASP A 18 -2.92 39.73 -29.31
C ASP A 18 -1.79 40.12 -30.28
N THR A 19 -1.97 41.13 -31.13
CA THR A 19 -0.88 41.66 -31.98
C THR A 19 0.25 42.25 -31.16
N VAL A 20 -0.05 42.96 -30.06
CA VAL A 20 0.97 43.44 -29.11
C VAL A 20 1.70 42.27 -28.46
N ARG A 21 0.99 41.22 -28.02
CA ARG A 21 1.63 40.01 -27.47
C ARG A 21 2.55 39.34 -28.49
N GLN A 22 2.11 39.23 -29.75
CA GLN A 22 2.92 38.67 -30.83
C GLN A 22 4.16 39.51 -31.10
N LEU A 23 4.04 40.85 -31.11
CA LEU A 23 5.17 41.76 -31.26
C LEU A 23 6.19 41.59 -30.12
N VAL A 24 5.73 41.54 -28.87
CA VAL A 24 6.60 41.33 -27.71
C VAL A 24 7.29 39.96 -27.78
N ALA A 25 6.57 38.91 -28.14
CA ALA A 25 7.13 37.57 -28.31
C ALA A 25 8.21 37.55 -29.39
N PHE A 26 7.96 38.23 -30.51
CA PHE A 26 8.92 38.37 -31.61
C PHE A 26 10.18 39.12 -31.19
N VAL A 27 10.05 40.24 -30.48
CA VAL A 27 11.20 40.98 -29.93
C VAL A 27 11.99 40.11 -28.94
N ARG A 28 11.30 39.44 -28.01
CA ARG A 28 11.92 38.51 -27.05
C ARG A 28 12.60 37.29 -27.68
N LYS A 29 12.19 36.92 -28.91
CA LYS A 29 12.82 35.84 -29.69
C LYS A 29 14.07 36.31 -30.42
N ARG A 30 14.25 37.62 -30.62
CA ARG A 30 15.41 38.18 -31.33
C ARG A 30 16.45 38.82 -30.41
N ASP A 31 16.04 39.36 -29.26
CA ASP A 31 16.96 40.01 -28.33
C ASP A 31 17.93 38.99 -27.71
N LEU A 32 19.23 39.15 -28.02
CA LEU A 32 20.31 38.30 -27.53
C LEU A 32 20.45 38.33 -26.01
N ARG A 33 20.15 39.46 -25.36
CA ARG A 33 20.23 39.60 -23.89
C ARG A 33 19.17 38.76 -23.21
N VAL A 34 17.97 38.70 -23.80
CA VAL A 34 16.89 37.86 -23.30
C VAL A 34 17.24 36.39 -23.44
N HIS A 35 17.91 35.99 -24.52
CA HIS A 35 18.40 34.62 -24.67
C HIS A 35 19.50 34.27 -23.68
N ALA A 36 20.48 35.14 -23.48
CA ALA A 36 21.53 34.95 -22.49
C ALA A 36 20.93 34.78 -21.08
N HIS A 37 19.98 35.65 -20.69
CA HIS A 37 19.31 35.54 -19.41
C HIS A 37 18.47 34.25 -19.29
N LYS A 38 17.74 33.86 -20.35
CA LYS A 38 17.00 32.59 -20.37
C LYS A 38 17.92 31.40 -20.12
N HIS A 39 19.06 31.34 -20.82
CA HIS A 39 20.03 30.27 -20.65
C HIS A 39 20.51 30.17 -19.20
N VAL A 40 20.92 31.29 -18.59
CA VAL A 40 21.36 31.31 -17.19
C VAL A 40 20.25 30.85 -16.23
N VAL A 41 19.01 31.30 -16.44
CA VAL A 41 17.86 30.89 -15.62
C VAL A 41 17.57 29.40 -15.78
N ASP A 42 17.62 28.88 -17.01
CA ASP A 42 17.37 27.47 -17.31
C ASP A 42 18.44 26.58 -16.66
N GLU A 43 19.72 26.99 -16.69
CA GLU A 43 20.81 26.31 -15.99
C GLU A 43 20.61 26.31 -14.47
N GLN A 44 20.24 27.46 -13.89
CA GLN A 44 19.94 27.56 -12.46
C GLN A 44 18.75 26.68 -12.07
N ASN A 45 17.71 26.62 -12.89
CA ASN A 45 16.54 25.79 -12.66
C ASN A 45 16.89 24.30 -12.77
N ALA A 46 17.71 23.91 -13.75
CA ALA A 46 18.21 22.54 -13.88
C ALA A 46 19.07 22.13 -12.66
N ALA A 47 19.93 23.03 -12.17
CA ALA A 47 20.72 22.78 -10.96
C ALA A 47 19.83 22.64 -9.70
N LYS A 48 18.80 23.48 -9.56
CA LYS A 48 17.82 23.37 -8.46
C LYS A 48 17.01 22.08 -8.55
N ALA A 49 16.61 21.65 -9.75
CA ALA A 49 15.88 20.41 -9.96
C ALA A 49 16.70 19.18 -9.56
N LYS A 50 17.99 19.13 -9.90
CA LYS A 50 18.89 18.06 -9.47
C LYS A 50 19.02 17.98 -7.94
N LYS A 51 19.26 19.12 -7.29
CA LYS A 51 19.32 19.20 -5.82
C LYS A 51 18.02 18.75 -5.15
N LEU A 52 16.87 19.14 -5.72
CA LEU A 52 15.57 18.69 -5.23
C LEU A 52 15.44 17.16 -5.34
N GLN A 53 15.83 16.57 -6.47
CA GLN A 53 15.81 15.12 -6.65
C GLN A 53 16.71 14.40 -5.64
N GLU A 54 17.94 14.88 -5.43
CA GLU A 54 18.87 14.35 -4.43
C GLU A 54 18.28 14.41 -3.02
N ASN A 55 17.72 15.56 -2.63
CA ASN A 55 17.08 15.74 -1.33
C ASN A 55 15.87 14.81 -1.16
N MET A 56 15.06 14.62 -2.20
CA MET A 56 13.92 13.70 -2.17
C MET A 56 14.37 12.24 -1.98
N LEU A 57 15.47 11.84 -2.61
CA LEU A 57 16.06 10.52 -2.42
C LEU A 57 16.60 10.35 -0.99
N GLN A 58 17.31 11.35 -0.47
CA GLN A 58 17.81 11.33 0.92
C GLN A 58 16.67 11.23 1.92
N GLN A 59 15.63 12.04 1.78
CA GLN A 59 14.45 11.99 2.65
C GLN A 59 13.74 10.64 2.57
N ARG A 60 13.64 10.04 1.38
CA ARG A 60 13.06 8.70 1.23
C ARG A 60 13.87 7.64 1.95
N LEU A 61 15.20 7.70 1.86
CA LEU A 61 16.10 6.79 2.56
C LEU A 61 16.01 6.97 4.08
N GLU A 62 16.02 8.21 4.56
CA GLU A 62 15.91 8.52 5.98
C GLU A 62 14.57 8.04 6.56
N ARG A 63 13.46 8.28 5.87
CA ARG A 63 12.15 7.77 6.26
C ARG A 63 12.11 6.24 6.29
N ALA A 64 12.72 5.57 5.31
CA ALA A 64 12.81 4.11 5.29
C ALA A 64 13.61 3.57 6.48
N LYS A 65 14.77 4.20 6.80
CA LYS A 65 15.57 3.84 7.98
C LYS A 65 14.81 4.04 9.29
N LEU A 66 14.14 5.18 9.44
CA LEU A 66 13.35 5.44 10.65
C LEU A 66 12.21 4.43 10.80
N GLN A 67 11.58 4.03 9.69
CA GLN A 67 10.53 3.01 9.70
C GLN A 67 11.08 1.63 10.10
N THR A 68 12.25 1.23 9.59
CA THR A 68 12.88 -0.05 9.99
C THR A 68 13.29 -0.02 11.45
N GLU A 69 13.95 1.03 11.92
CA GLU A 69 14.35 1.19 13.33
C GLU A 69 13.13 1.18 14.27
N SER A 70 12.05 1.85 13.89
CA SER A 70 10.80 1.86 14.67
C SER A 70 10.15 0.48 14.71
N ARG A 71 10.17 -0.24 13.59
CA ARG A 71 9.69 -1.61 13.50
C ARG A 71 10.52 -2.55 14.38
N GLU A 72 11.85 -2.46 14.33
CA GLU A 72 12.78 -3.23 15.16
C GLU A 72 12.55 -2.99 16.65
N LYS A 73 12.39 -1.74 17.08
CA LYS A 73 12.01 -1.40 18.45
C LYS A 73 10.65 -2.01 18.84
N GLY A 74 9.68 -1.98 17.93
CA GLY A 74 8.38 -2.63 18.13
C GLY A 74 8.48 -4.14 18.34
N TRP A 75 9.33 -4.84 17.57
CA TRP A 75 9.58 -6.27 17.76
C TRP A 75 10.25 -6.56 19.10
N ALA A 76 11.24 -5.76 19.51
CA ALA A 76 11.93 -5.93 20.77
C ALA A 76 10.98 -5.76 21.98
N ASN A 77 10.08 -4.78 21.92
CA ASN A 77 9.08 -4.57 22.96
C ASN A 77 8.05 -5.72 22.99
N LEU A 78 7.58 -6.17 21.82
CA LEU A 78 6.64 -7.29 21.73
C LEU A 78 7.26 -8.59 22.28
N GLU A 79 8.54 -8.84 22.01
CA GLU A 79 9.26 -9.99 22.56
C GLU A 79 9.29 -9.96 24.10
N GLN A 80 9.52 -8.80 24.70
CA GLN A 80 9.47 -8.64 26.15
C GLN A 80 8.06 -8.91 26.70
N GLU A 81 7.01 -8.36 26.06
CA GLU A 81 5.62 -8.61 26.46
C GLU A 81 5.26 -10.10 26.37
N LEU A 82 5.72 -10.81 25.33
CA LEU A 82 5.51 -12.25 25.20
C LEU A 82 6.22 -13.04 26.29
N GLN A 83 7.46 -12.70 26.62
CA GLN A 83 8.20 -13.35 27.71
C GLN A 83 7.50 -13.17 29.07
N ASP A 84 6.95 -11.98 29.33
CA ASP A 84 6.17 -11.70 30.54
C ASP A 84 4.87 -12.53 30.58
N ILE A 85 4.16 -12.62 29.45
CA ILE A 85 2.95 -13.46 29.32
C ILE A 85 3.31 -14.93 29.52
N GLU A 86 4.36 -15.43 28.88
CA GLU A 86 4.82 -16.81 29.04
C GLU A 86 5.18 -17.12 30.49
N ALA A 87 5.89 -16.22 31.17
CA ALA A 87 6.24 -16.36 32.57
C ALA A 87 4.97 -16.45 33.45
N ARG A 88 4.00 -15.57 33.22
CA ARG A 88 2.70 -15.59 33.92
C ARG A 88 1.93 -16.89 33.67
N CYS A 89 1.84 -17.34 32.41
CA CYS A 89 1.17 -18.59 32.08
C CYS A 89 1.87 -19.80 32.72
N ARG A 90 3.21 -19.86 32.70
CA ARG A 90 3.96 -20.94 33.39
C ARG A 90 3.62 -21.01 34.88
N MET A 91 3.43 -19.86 35.53
CA MET A 91 3.02 -19.80 36.93
C MET A 91 1.58 -20.26 37.15
N GLU A 92 0.63 -19.81 36.32
CA GLU A 92 -0.79 -20.17 36.43
C GLU A 92 -1.05 -21.67 36.18
N PHE A 93 -0.32 -22.29 35.24
CA PHE A 93 -0.45 -23.71 34.91
C PHE A 93 0.51 -24.63 35.70
N GLY A 94 1.27 -24.10 36.66
CA GLY A 94 2.13 -24.92 37.53
C GLY A 94 3.32 -25.59 36.82
N LEU A 95 3.70 -25.14 35.63
CA LEU A 95 4.82 -25.67 34.83
C LEU A 95 6.19 -25.13 35.31
N VAL A 96 6.38 -25.05 36.61
CA VAL A 96 7.64 -24.61 37.21
C VAL A 96 8.57 -25.83 37.30
N GLY A 97 9.46 -25.98 36.30
CA GLY A 97 10.63 -26.87 36.41
C GLY A 97 10.68 -28.08 35.47
N THR A 98 9.74 -28.28 34.55
CA THR A 98 9.83 -29.35 33.54
C THR A 98 9.84 -28.74 32.13
N GLY A 99 10.91 -29.01 31.38
CA GLY A 99 10.91 -28.78 29.93
C GLY A 99 9.81 -29.63 29.26
N PRO A 100 9.50 -29.39 27.97
CA PRO A 100 8.39 -30.07 27.30
C PRO A 100 8.66 -31.57 27.21
N GLN A 101 8.16 -32.32 28.19
CA GLN A 101 7.99 -33.76 28.10
C GLN A 101 6.70 -33.98 27.33
N TRP A 102 6.83 -34.22 26.03
CA TRP A 102 5.75 -34.75 25.23
C TRP A 102 5.53 -36.19 25.69
N ASP A 103 4.84 -36.37 26.82
CA ASP A 103 4.25 -37.65 27.16
C ASP A 103 3.16 -37.90 26.12
N SER A 104 3.56 -38.60 25.07
CA SER A 104 2.69 -39.27 24.12
C SER A 104 1.97 -40.41 24.87
N ASP A 105 1.13 -40.06 25.84
CA ASP A 105 0.20 -41.02 26.42
C ASP A 105 -0.97 -41.17 25.44
N GLY A 106 -0.99 -42.33 24.80
CA GLY A 106 -1.94 -42.72 23.78
C GLY A 106 -3.32 -42.98 24.37
N SER A 107 -4.05 -41.94 24.75
CA SER A 107 -5.51 -42.01 24.80
C SER A 107 -6.05 -41.69 23.41
N GLU A 108 -6.53 -42.73 22.72
CA GLU A 108 -7.27 -42.62 21.47
C GLU A 108 -8.63 -41.96 21.71
N GLU A 109 -8.59 -40.67 22.08
CA GLU A 109 -9.74 -39.80 21.99
C GLU A 109 -9.91 -39.49 20.52
N VAL A 110 -10.87 -40.16 19.89
CA VAL A 110 -11.28 -39.91 18.51
C VAL A 110 -11.77 -38.47 18.45
N ILE A 111 -10.88 -37.54 18.15
CA ILE A 111 -11.22 -36.15 17.88
C ILE A 111 -12.05 -36.18 16.59
N GLU A 112 -13.37 -36.12 16.76
CA GLU A 112 -14.33 -36.03 15.66
C GLU A 112 -14.19 -34.63 15.04
N TYR A 113 -13.32 -34.51 14.03
CA TYR A 113 -13.15 -33.27 13.30
C TYR A 113 -14.42 -32.96 12.50
N ASP A 114 -15.16 -31.93 12.94
CA ASP A 114 -16.25 -31.35 12.15
C ASP A 114 -15.68 -30.72 10.88
N PHE A 115 -16.05 -31.26 9.71
CA PHE A 115 -15.60 -30.73 8.42
C PHE A 115 -16.41 -29.48 8.08
N TYR A 116 -15.84 -28.29 8.25
CA TYR A 116 -16.49 -27.02 7.90
C TYR A 116 -16.16 -26.58 6.47
N CYS A 117 -17.20 -26.29 5.67
CA CYS A 117 -17.02 -25.70 4.34
C CYS A 117 -17.20 -24.19 4.38
N VAL A 118 -16.16 -23.42 4.05
CA VAL A 118 -16.20 -21.95 4.00
C VAL A 118 -17.09 -21.43 2.86
N ALA A 119 -17.22 -22.17 1.76
CA ALA A 119 -18.05 -21.78 0.62
C ALA A 119 -19.56 -21.91 0.91
N CYS A 120 -19.95 -22.88 1.76
CA CYS A 120 -21.35 -23.13 2.08
C CYS A 120 -21.73 -22.75 3.52
N ILE A 121 -20.76 -22.41 4.37
CA ILE A 121 -20.94 -22.08 5.80
C ILE A 121 -21.73 -23.19 6.52
N LYS A 122 -21.30 -24.46 6.37
CA LYS A 122 -21.94 -25.65 6.97
C LYS A 122 -20.90 -26.61 7.51
N ASN A 123 -21.21 -27.25 8.65
CA ASN A 123 -20.45 -28.36 9.22
C ASN A 123 -20.96 -29.70 8.67
N PHE A 124 -20.04 -30.58 8.29
CA PHE A 124 -20.31 -31.90 7.75
C PHE A 124 -19.68 -32.96 8.64
N LYS A 125 -20.41 -34.06 8.83
CA LYS A 125 -19.97 -35.20 9.65
C LYS A 125 -18.93 -36.09 8.98
N SER A 126 -18.70 -35.94 7.67
CA SER A 126 -17.64 -36.67 6.97
C SER A 126 -17.16 -35.91 5.74
N SER A 127 -15.90 -36.14 5.36
CA SER A 127 -15.29 -35.56 4.16
C SER A 127 -16.05 -35.92 2.87
N LYS A 128 -16.64 -37.13 2.80
CA LYS A 128 -17.41 -37.60 1.63
C LYS A 128 -18.75 -36.87 1.48
N ALA A 129 -19.35 -36.40 2.58
CA ALA A 129 -20.60 -35.64 2.54
C ALA A 129 -20.44 -34.24 1.91
N CYS A 130 -19.22 -33.68 1.94
CA CYS A 130 -18.90 -32.41 1.26
C CYS A 130 -18.96 -32.54 -0.27
N VAL A 131 -18.57 -33.71 -0.81
CA VAL A 131 -18.46 -33.94 -2.27
C VAL A 131 -19.82 -34.30 -2.90
N HIS A 132 -20.80 -34.75 -2.10
CA HIS A 132 -22.07 -35.28 -2.60
C HIS A 132 -23.26 -34.32 -2.46
N LEU A 133 -23.01 -33.00 -2.51
CA LEU A 133 -24.09 -32.01 -2.62
C LEU A 133 -24.74 -32.12 -4.02
N PRO A 134 -26.02 -32.50 -4.13
CA PRO A 134 -26.72 -32.53 -5.41
C PRO A 134 -27.04 -31.08 -5.80
N GLY A 135 -26.17 -30.47 -6.59
CA GLY A 135 -26.34 -29.08 -7.03
C GLY A 135 -25.16 -28.45 -7.76
N LEU A 136 -23.98 -29.08 -7.77
CA LEU A 136 -22.86 -28.64 -8.58
C LEU A 136 -22.74 -29.50 -9.83
N ILE A 137 -23.37 -28.98 -10.89
CA ILE A 137 -23.15 -29.34 -12.29
C ILE A 137 -21.64 -29.53 -12.50
N TRP A 138 -21.28 -30.67 -13.07
CA TRP A 138 -19.92 -31.04 -13.41
C TRP A 138 -19.24 -29.94 -14.24
N GLY A 139 -18.33 -29.22 -13.61
CA GLY A 139 -17.41 -28.28 -14.24
C GLY A 139 -16.00 -28.74 -13.94
N THR A 140 -15.39 -29.40 -14.93
CA THR A 140 -13.96 -29.66 -15.13
C THR A 140 -13.00 -28.95 -14.17
N GLY A 141 -12.16 -29.71 -13.46
CA GLY A 141 -11.00 -29.15 -12.78
C GLY A 141 -10.66 -29.86 -11.48
N LEU A 142 -9.97 -30.99 -11.60
CA LEU A 142 -9.20 -31.55 -10.50
C LEU A 142 -8.30 -30.47 -9.88
N GLY A 143 -8.48 -30.27 -8.57
CA GLY A 143 -7.46 -29.81 -7.66
C GLY A 143 -7.12 -28.32 -7.70
N LEU A 144 -7.75 -27.53 -6.84
CA LEU A 144 -7.05 -26.51 -6.04
C LEU A 144 -8.00 -25.94 -4.98
N CYS A 145 -8.14 -26.63 -3.85
CA CYS A 145 -8.67 -26.01 -2.62
C CYS A 145 -7.95 -26.58 -1.39
N LEU A 146 -6.62 -26.60 -1.46
CA LEU A 146 -5.76 -26.55 -0.28
C LEU A 146 -4.89 -25.31 -0.45
N LEU A 147 -5.50 -24.14 -0.25
CA LEU A 147 -4.76 -22.91 -0.06
C LEU A 147 -4.65 -22.65 1.44
N ARG A 148 -3.48 -23.03 1.94
CA ARG A 148 -2.85 -22.56 3.17
C ARG A 148 -2.92 -21.03 3.19
N VAL A 149 -3.78 -20.46 4.04
CA VAL A 149 -3.74 -19.03 4.39
C VAL A 149 -3.63 -18.93 5.90
N GLY A 150 -2.39 -18.88 6.37
CA GLY A 150 -2.08 -18.05 7.53
C GLY A 150 -2.12 -16.61 7.05
N SER A 151 -3.04 -15.80 7.56
CA SER A 151 -2.86 -14.35 7.52
C SER A 151 -3.69 -13.67 8.60
N LEU A 152 -2.96 -12.99 9.47
CA LEU A 152 -3.36 -11.90 10.35
C LEU A 152 -4.42 -11.00 9.70
N LYS A 153 -5.40 -10.57 10.49
CA LYS A 153 -6.08 -9.28 10.29
C LYS A 153 -6.06 -8.48 11.58
N GLN A 154 -5.22 -7.45 11.54
CA GLN A 154 -5.23 -6.28 12.40
C GLN A 154 -6.58 -5.56 12.24
N GLY A 155 -7.23 -5.24 13.37
CA GLY A 155 -8.39 -4.37 13.41
C GLY A 155 -7.94 -2.91 13.43
N ILE A 156 -8.37 -2.16 12.43
CA ILE A 156 -8.41 -0.69 12.43
C ILE A 156 -9.88 -0.32 12.65
N VAL A 157 -10.19 0.24 13.82
CA VAL A 157 -11.18 1.31 14.02
C VAL A 157 -10.56 2.28 15.01
#